data_AF-D4D0J4-F1
#
_entry.id   AF-D4D0J4-F1
#
_cell.length_a   1.000
_cell.length_b   1.000
_cell.length_c   1.000
_cell.angle_alpha   90.00
_cell.angle_beta   90.00
_cell.angle_gamma   90.00
#
_symmetry.space_group_name_H-M   'P 1'
#
loop_
_entity.id
_entity.type
_entity.pdbx_description
1 polymer ?
#
loop_
_entity_poly.entity_id
_entity_poly.type
_entity_poly.pdbx_seq_one_letter_code
_entity_poly.pdbx_strand_id
1 'polypeptide(L)'
;MFARFIDAFTKPRNPSVILAVGEDHGTIDVLHLHPETGDVERFGISSHSPTFRCDGSRETTREQIGTVTLPAGGCTVTGSFLEDVTAQIRKRWDNSMVSNPSSVESVAQLVQEVLRPATLEVIRERKEGGVAAKETKTHSVYLIYITRPKPGKVVSLEPTSLG
;
A
#
# COMPACT_ATOMS: atom_id res chain seq x y z
N MET A 1 17.72 21.48 -19.85
CA MET A 1 17.88 20.00 -19.96
C MET A 1 18.81 19.42 -18.89
N PHE A 2 19.98 20.03 -18.64
CA PHE A 2 20.93 19.58 -17.60
C PHE A 2 20.38 19.59 -16.16
N ALA A 3 19.55 20.57 -15.78
CA ALA A 3 18.96 20.64 -14.44
C ALA A 3 18.10 19.41 -14.07
N ARG A 4 17.28 18.92 -15.03
CA ARG A 4 16.48 17.69 -14.84
C ARG A 4 17.36 16.43 -14.70
N PHE A 5 18.54 16.44 -15.30
CA PHE A 5 19.49 15.33 -15.21
C PHE A 5 20.15 15.30 -13.83
N ILE A 6 20.60 16.44 -13.31
CA ILE A 6 21.16 16.56 -11.96
C ILE A 6 20.10 16.22 -10.89
N ASP A 7 18.85 16.68 -11.06
CA ASP A 7 17.73 16.36 -10.17
C ASP A 7 17.47 14.85 -10.02
N ALA A 8 17.73 14.05 -11.06
CA ALA A 8 17.53 12.60 -11.02
C ALA A 8 18.55 11.89 -10.11
N PHE A 9 19.71 12.51 -9.87
CA PHE A 9 20.80 11.99 -9.03
C PHE A 9 20.83 12.63 -7.64
N THR A 10 20.20 13.80 -7.44
CA THR A 10 20.18 14.51 -6.16
C THR A 10 18.85 14.43 -5.41
N LYS A 11 17.74 14.05 -6.07
CA LYS A 11 16.44 13.96 -5.38
C LYS A 11 16.46 12.86 -4.31
N PRO A 12 16.08 13.20 -3.06
CA PRO A 12 15.74 12.19 -2.07
C PRO A 12 14.66 11.28 -2.66
N ARG A 13 14.99 9.99 -2.81
CA ARG A 13 14.00 8.98 -3.16
C ARG A 13 13.29 8.60 -1.89
N ASN A 14 12.27 9.35 -1.51
CA ASN A 14 11.49 9.14 -0.28
C ASN A 14 10.95 7.70 -0.30
N PRO A 15 11.58 6.76 0.42
CA PRO A 15 11.22 5.36 0.34
C PRO A 15 9.88 5.17 1.02
N SER A 16 9.12 4.17 0.56
CA SER A 16 7.85 3.83 1.17
C SER A 16 7.40 2.43 0.78
N VAL A 17 6.29 2.01 1.39
CA VAL A 17 5.64 0.74 1.12
C VAL A 17 4.14 0.97 1.03
N ILE A 18 3.50 0.34 0.06
CA ILE A 18 2.05 0.29 -0.04
C ILE A 18 1.60 -1.16 0.06
N LEU A 19 0.43 -1.38 0.64
CA LEU A 19 -0.28 -2.64 0.60
C LEU A 19 -1.26 -2.59 -0.56
N ALA A 20 -1.17 -3.56 -1.47
CA ALA A 20 -2.08 -3.68 -2.60
C ALA A 20 -2.89 -4.97 -2.50
N VAL A 21 -4.19 -4.88 -2.79
CA VAL A 21 -5.12 -5.99 -2.83
C VAL A 21 -5.89 -5.92 -4.14
N GLY A 22 -5.89 -7.01 -4.89
CA GLY A 22 -6.62 -7.05 -6.16
C GLY A 22 -6.07 -8.09 -7.11
N GLU A 23 -6.41 -7.93 -8.37
CA GLU A 23 -6.00 -8.83 -9.46
C GLU A 23 -4.80 -8.27 -10.20
N ASP A 24 -3.92 -9.17 -10.63
CA ASP A 24 -2.88 -8.84 -11.59
C ASP A 24 -3.54 -8.31 -12.88
N HIS A 25 -3.16 -7.10 -13.30
CA HIS A 25 -3.66 -6.40 -14.50
C HIS A 25 -5.11 -5.85 -14.44
N GLY A 26 -5.70 -5.72 -13.24
CA GLY A 26 -7.03 -5.14 -13.02
C GLY A 26 -7.03 -3.84 -12.20
N THR A 27 -8.14 -3.61 -11.49
CA THR A 27 -8.18 -2.60 -10.43
C THR A 27 -7.58 -3.20 -9.17
N ILE A 28 -6.61 -2.49 -8.59
CA ILE A 28 -6.04 -2.81 -7.29
C ILE A 28 -6.46 -1.72 -6.30
N ASP A 29 -6.86 -2.14 -5.11
CA ASP A 29 -7.09 -1.25 -3.99
C ASP A 29 -5.82 -1.18 -3.15
N VAL A 30 -5.44 0.04 -2.82
CA VAL A 30 -4.17 0.37 -2.20
C VAL A 30 -4.41 1.00 -0.84
N LEU A 31 -3.64 0.56 0.14
CA LEU A 31 -3.46 1.21 1.43
C LEU A 31 -2.00 1.65 1.53
N HIS A 32 -1.79 2.93 1.79
CA HIS A 32 -0.48 3.51 2.04
C HIS A 32 -0.39 3.98 3.49
N LEU A 33 0.54 3.43 4.24
CA LEU A 33 0.90 3.93 5.57
C LEU A 33 2.05 4.92 5.40
N HIS A 34 1.81 6.18 5.70
CA HIS A 34 2.82 7.22 5.62
C HIS A 34 3.94 6.92 6.63
N PRO A 35 5.17 6.67 6.18
CA PRO A 35 6.28 6.46 7.10
C PRO A 35 6.45 7.65 8.03
N GLU A 36 6.19 8.86 7.53
CA GLU A 36 6.46 10.12 8.22
C GLU A 36 5.54 10.44 9.39
N THR A 37 4.27 10.10 9.26
CA THR A 37 3.23 10.57 10.18
C THR A 37 2.42 9.43 10.79
N GLY A 38 2.50 8.22 10.24
CA GLY A 38 1.60 7.12 10.58
C GLY A 38 0.19 7.29 10.03
N ASP A 39 -0.06 8.34 9.24
CA ASP A 39 -1.34 8.51 8.58
C ASP A 39 -1.55 7.40 7.54
N VAL A 40 -2.80 7.01 7.36
CA VAL A 40 -3.19 6.01 6.38
C VAL A 40 -3.96 6.68 5.25
N GLU A 41 -3.45 6.51 4.04
CA GLU A 41 -4.11 6.86 2.79
C GLU A 41 -4.66 5.58 2.12
N ARG A 42 -5.85 5.67 1.51
CA ARG A 42 -6.47 4.57 0.75
C ARG A 42 -6.95 5.09 -0.59
N PHE A 43 -6.70 4.35 -1.66
CA PHE A 43 -7.16 4.69 -3.02
C PHE A 43 -7.20 3.45 -3.91
N GLY A 44 -8.00 3.51 -4.98
CA GLY A 44 -7.99 2.51 -6.04
C GLY A 44 -7.18 2.99 -7.23
N ILE A 45 -6.50 2.07 -7.92
CA ILE A 45 -5.85 2.35 -9.19
C ILE A 45 -6.17 1.25 -10.19
N SER A 46 -6.60 1.65 -11.38
CA SER A 46 -6.75 0.76 -12.52
C SER A 46 -5.50 0.87 -13.37
N SER A 47 -4.74 -0.22 -13.49
CA SER A 47 -3.52 -0.22 -14.27
C SER A 47 -3.32 -1.54 -14.97
N HIS A 48 -3.12 -1.47 -16.28
CA HIS A 48 -2.69 -2.62 -17.08
C HIS A 48 -1.17 -2.83 -17.03
N SER A 49 -0.43 -1.93 -16.38
CA SER A 49 1.01 -2.05 -16.20
C SER A 49 1.33 -3.16 -15.20
N PRO A 50 2.31 -4.03 -15.48
CA PRO A 50 2.76 -5.03 -14.52
C PRO A 50 3.44 -4.39 -13.29
N THR A 51 3.84 -3.12 -13.36
CA THR A 51 4.50 -2.39 -12.26
C THR A 51 3.69 -1.17 -11.82
N PHE A 52 3.66 -0.89 -10.52
CA PHE A 52 2.97 0.24 -9.93
C PHE A 52 3.65 1.56 -10.30
N ARG A 53 2.85 2.50 -10.82
CA ARG A 53 3.22 3.88 -11.09
C ARG A 53 2.02 4.79 -10.86
N CYS A 54 2.18 5.81 -10.03
CA CYS A 54 1.12 6.77 -9.70
C CYS A 54 1.76 8.09 -9.27
N ASP A 55 1.38 9.22 -9.89
CA ASP A 55 1.82 10.58 -9.53
C ASP A 55 3.33 10.75 -9.33
N GLY A 56 4.12 10.10 -10.18
CA GLY A 56 5.59 10.11 -10.11
C GLY A 56 6.18 9.15 -9.06
N SER A 57 5.36 8.51 -8.23
CA SER A 57 5.75 7.37 -7.41
C SER A 57 5.97 6.14 -8.29
N ARG A 58 7.03 5.39 -8.01
CA ARG A 58 7.47 4.24 -8.81
C ARG A 58 7.76 3.05 -7.94
N GLU A 59 7.30 1.88 -8.36
CA GLU A 59 7.69 0.59 -7.80
C GLU A 59 9.19 0.35 -7.94
N THR A 60 9.78 -0.16 -6.86
CA THR A 60 11.14 -0.72 -6.85
C THR A 60 11.10 -2.23 -6.82
N THR A 61 10.28 -2.80 -5.94
CA THR A 61 10.08 -4.25 -5.81
C THR A 61 8.72 -4.54 -5.18
N ARG A 62 8.27 -5.80 -5.29
CA ARG A 62 7.04 -6.29 -4.67
C ARG A 62 7.25 -7.65 -4.05
N GLU A 63 6.44 -7.93 -3.03
CA GLU A 63 6.39 -9.21 -2.35
C GLU A 63 4.94 -9.60 -2.11
N GLN A 64 4.56 -10.81 -2.53
CA GLN A 64 3.27 -11.37 -2.13
C GLN A 64 3.38 -11.91 -0.71
N ILE A 65 2.57 -11.37 0.20
CA ILE A 65 2.58 -11.79 1.61
C ILE A 65 1.42 -12.73 1.96
N GLY A 66 0.45 -12.87 1.06
CA GLY A 66 -0.64 -13.83 1.24
C GLY A 66 -1.72 -13.69 0.18
N THR A 67 -2.83 -14.36 0.47
CA THR A 67 -4.07 -14.29 -0.31
C THR A 67 -5.24 -14.17 0.64
N VAL A 68 -6.26 -13.41 0.26
CA VAL A 68 -7.51 -13.30 1.02
C VAL A 68 -8.69 -13.71 0.13
N THR A 69 -9.56 -14.55 0.66
CA THR A 69 -10.81 -14.94 -0.02
C THR A 69 -11.93 -14.03 0.47
N LEU A 70 -12.53 -13.30 -0.47
CA LEU A 70 -13.55 -12.29 -0.20
C LEU A 70 -14.83 -12.63 -0.98
N PRO A 71 -16.01 -12.19 -0.51
CA PRO A 71 -17.23 -12.24 -1.33
C PRO A 71 -17.02 -11.59 -2.71
N ALA A 72 -17.58 -12.18 -3.76
CA ALA A 72 -17.58 -11.58 -5.09
C ALA A 72 -18.36 -10.25 -5.05
N GLY A 73 -17.67 -9.13 -5.21
CA GLY A 73 -18.31 -7.81 -5.09
C GLY A 73 -17.47 -6.58 -5.51
N GLY A 74 -16.35 -6.78 -6.20
CA GLY A 74 -15.50 -5.67 -6.67
C GLY A 74 -14.88 -4.84 -5.54
N CYS A 75 -14.57 -3.57 -5.81
CA CYS A 75 -13.77 -2.69 -4.94
C CYS A 75 -14.36 -2.42 -3.54
N THR A 76 -15.67 -2.58 -3.36
CA THR A 76 -16.31 -2.36 -2.04
C THR A 76 -15.87 -3.42 -1.03
N VAL A 77 -15.62 -4.66 -1.48
CA VAL A 77 -15.30 -5.78 -0.61
C VAL A 77 -13.82 -5.75 -0.20
N THR A 78 -12.93 -5.48 -1.14
CA THR A 78 -11.51 -5.21 -0.89
C THR A 78 -11.32 -3.96 -0.02
N GLY A 79 -12.16 -2.93 -0.19
CA GLY A 79 -12.22 -1.77 0.70
C GLY A 79 -12.43 -2.14 2.18
N SER A 80 -13.40 -3.02 2.47
CA SER A 80 -13.63 -3.50 3.85
C SER A 80 -12.42 -4.23 4.44
N PHE A 81 -11.69 -5.00 3.62
CA PHE A 81 -10.47 -5.69 4.06
C PHE A 81 -9.40 -4.67 4.45
N LEU A 82 -9.21 -3.62 3.64
CA LEU A 82 -8.26 -2.56 3.96
C LEU A 82 -8.67 -1.75 5.21
N GLU A 83 -9.96 -1.67 5.54
CA GLU A 83 -10.43 -1.06 6.79
C GLU A 83 -10.03 -1.86 8.02
N ASP A 84 -10.23 -3.18 7.99
CA ASP A 84 -9.77 -4.06 9.06
C ASP A 84 -8.25 -3.98 9.24
N VAL A 85 -7.51 -3.96 8.13
CA VAL A 85 -6.05 -3.78 8.16
C VAL A 85 -5.68 -2.42 8.75
N THR A 86 -6.38 -1.35 8.37
CA THR A 86 -6.18 0.00 8.95
C THR A 86 -6.39 -0.03 10.48
N ALA A 87 -7.42 -0.72 10.96
CA ALA A 87 -7.68 -0.85 12.39
C ALA A 87 -6.55 -1.60 13.10
N GLN A 88 -6.02 -2.68 12.50
CA GLN A 88 -4.89 -3.44 13.04
C GLN A 88 -3.56 -2.68 12.98
N ILE A 89 -3.36 -1.82 11.97
CA ILE A 89 -2.21 -0.90 11.88
C ILE A 89 -2.26 0.10 13.02
N ARG A 90 -3.40 0.77 13.24
CA ARG A 90 -3.53 1.79 14.32
C ARG A 90 -3.19 1.22 15.69
N LYS A 91 -3.71 0.03 16.02
CA LYS A 91 -3.37 -0.69 17.26
C LYS A 91 -1.87 -0.95 17.44
N ARG A 92 -1.12 -1.14 16.36
CA ARG A 92 0.33 -1.44 16.40
C ARG A 92 1.18 -0.18 16.34
N TRP A 93 0.75 0.81 15.58
CA TRP A 93 1.43 2.10 15.44
C TRP A 93 1.52 2.83 16.78
N ASP A 94 0.43 2.84 17.56
CA ASP A 94 0.41 3.46 18.90
C ASP A 94 1.44 2.83 19.87
N ASN A 95 1.93 1.63 19.56
CA ASN A 95 2.91 0.89 20.36
C ASN A 95 4.35 0.95 19.79
N SER A 96 4.57 1.54 18.60
CA SER A 96 5.86 1.55 17.91
C SER A 96 6.52 2.94 17.96
N MET A 97 7.74 3.01 18.49
CA MET A 97 8.58 4.22 18.46
C MET A 97 9.41 4.26 17.17
N VAL A 98 8.77 4.49 16.01
CA VAL A 98 9.53 4.64 14.76
C VAL A 98 10.33 5.94 14.79
N SER A 99 11.63 5.80 15.02
CA SER A 99 12.57 6.92 15.12
C SER A 99 13.14 7.20 13.73
N ASN A 100 12.67 8.31 13.13
CA ASN A 100 13.19 8.94 11.92
C ASN A 100 12.74 8.32 10.57
N PRO A 101 11.69 8.86 9.91
CA PRO A 101 10.87 8.12 8.96
C PRO A 101 11.25 8.19 7.46
N SER A 102 12.44 8.69 7.12
CA SER A 102 12.81 8.94 5.71
C SER A 102 13.88 8.00 5.12
N SER A 103 14.32 6.99 5.88
CA SER A 103 15.32 6.01 5.40
C SER A 103 14.70 4.68 5.01
N VAL A 104 15.46 3.87 4.27
CA VAL A 104 15.07 2.51 3.88
C VAL A 104 14.96 1.61 5.11
N GLU A 105 15.84 1.78 6.10
CA GLU A 105 15.80 1.02 7.35
C GLU A 105 14.49 1.29 8.12
N SER A 106 14.06 2.55 8.19
CA SER A 106 12.81 2.90 8.88
C SER A 106 11.57 2.33 8.17
N VAL A 107 11.58 2.30 6.84
CA VAL A 107 10.50 1.63 6.06
C VAL A 107 10.56 0.11 6.27
N ALA A 108 11.74 -0.49 6.36
CA ALA A 108 11.86 -1.92 6.65
C ALA A 108 11.31 -2.25 8.05
N GLN A 109 11.64 -1.43 9.05
CA GLN A 109 11.12 -1.57 10.41
C GLN A 109 9.59 -1.40 10.46
N LEU A 110 9.05 -0.38 9.76
CA LEU A 110 7.61 -0.18 9.60
C LEU A 110 6.90 -1.42 9.05
N VAL A 111 7.49 -2.04 8.02
CA VAL A 111 6.95 -3.27 7.42
C VAL A 111 6.96 -4.42 8.43
N GLN A 112 8.08 -4.63 9.11
CA GLN A 112 8.27 -5.76 10.02
C GLN A 112 7.41 -5.66 11.27
N GLU A 113 7.30 -4.48 11.87
CA GLU A 113 6.64 -4.27 13.16
C GLU A 113 5.15 -3.98 13.02
N VAL A 114 4.73 -3.33 11.93
CA VAL A 114 3.37 -2.79 11.80
C VAL A 114 2.62 -3.41 10.62
N LEU A 115 3.05 -3.13 9.39
CA LEU A 115 2.23 -3.39 8.21
C LEU A 115 2.03 -4.88 7.94
N ARG A 116 3.11 -5.67 7.96
CA ARG A 116 3.06 -7.12 7.75
C ARG A 116 2.24 -7.83 8.84
N PRO A 117 2.54 -7.67 10.14
CA PRO A 117 1.77 -8.38 11.17
C PRO A 117 0.30 -7.93 11.21
N ALA A 118 -0.01 -6.65 10.98
CA ALA A 118 -1.40 -6.20 10.87
C ALA A 118 -2.15 -6.90 9.73
N THR A 119 -1.51 -7.02 8.56
CA THR A 119 -2.14 -7.63 7.39
C THR A 119 -2.32 -9.13 7.57
N LEU A 120 -1.30 -9.84 8.06
CA LEU A 120 -1.37 -11.29 8.26
C LEU A 120 -2.42 -11.66 9.31
N GLU A 121 -2.60 -10.84 10.34
CA GLU A 121 -3.66 -11.01 11.34
C GLU A 121 -5.05 -10.99 10.68
N VAL A 122 -5.34 -9.98 9.87
CA VAL A 122 -6.63 -9.87 9.17
C VAL A 122 -6.84 -11.01 8.18
N ILE A 123 -5.79 -11.43 7.46
CA ILE A 123 -5.86 -12.58 6.56
C ILE A 123 -6.24 -13.85 7.35
N ARG A 124 -5.67 -14.05 8.53
CA ARG A 124 -5.98 -15.17 9.41
C ARG A 124 -7.42 -15.09 9.94
N GLU A 125 -7.81 -13.96 10.54
CA GLU A 125 -9.14 -13.74 11.12
C GLU A 125 -10.25 -13.99 10.08
N ARG A 126 -10.07 -13.49 8.85
CA ARG A 126 -11.05 -13.68 7.77
C ARG A 126 -11.07 -15.11 7.20
N LYS A 127 -9.96 -15.86 7.33
CA LYS A 127 -9.93 -17.28 6.97
C LYS A 127 -10.69 -18.13 7.99
N GLU A 128 -10.56 -17.81 9.28
CA GLU A 128 -11.21 -18.52 10.39
C GLU A 128 -12.70 -18.20 10.49
N GLY A 129 -13.12 -17.00 10.07
CA GLY A 129 -14.50 -16.51 10.12
C GLY A 129 -15.51 -17.18 9.19
N GLY A 130 -15.11 -18.17 8.37
CA GLY A 130 -15.99 -19.07 7.61
C GLY A 130 -17.13 -18.40 6.81
N VAL A 131 -16.94 -18.19 5.50
CA VAL A 131 -18.00 -17.59 4.65
C VAL A 131 -19.00 -18.66 4.19
N ALA A 132 -20.24 -18.57 4.65
CA ALA A 132 -21.34 -19.40 4.17
C ALA A 132 -21.82 -18.96 2.76
N ALA A 133 -21.94 -19.93 1.84
CA ALA A 133 -22.82 -19.97 0.67
C ALA A 133 -22.89 -18.75 -0.29
N LYS A 134 -21.87 -17.90 -0.36
CA LYS A 134 -21.77 -16.83 -1.39
C LYS A 134 -20.65 -17.13 -2.37
N GLU A 135 -20.80 -16.69 -3.61
CA GLU A 135 -19.70 -16.68 -4.58
C GLU A 135 -18.54 -15.87 -3.99
N THR A 136 -17.35 -16.44 -4.04
CA THR A 136 -16.13 -15.83 -3.47
C THR A 136 -15.05 -15.74 -4.52
N LYS A 137 -14.15 -14.77 -4.33
CA LYS A 137 -12.96 -14.58 -5.15
C LYS A 137 -11.74 -14.47 -4.24
N THR A 138 -10.67 -15.14 -4.64
CA THR A 138 -9.38 -15.03 -3.97
C THR A 138 -8.57 -13.90 -4.59
N HIS A 139 -8.08 -13.00 -3.75
CA HIS A 139 -7.25 -11.88 -4.13
C HIS A 139 -5.85 -12.04 -3.54
N SER A 140 -4.84 -11.71 -4.33
CA SER A 140 -3.47 -11.63 -3.84
C SER A 140 -3.28 -10.34 -3.03
N VAL A 141 -2.46 -10.44 -1.98
CA VAL A 141 -2.11 -9.32 -1.11
C VAL A 141 -0.61 -9.09 -1.22
N TYR A 142 -0.21 -7.91 -1.68
CA TYR A 142 1.18 -7.55 -1.94
C TYR A 142 1.64 -6.40 -1.06
N LEU A 143 2.89 -6.47 -0.61
CA LEU A 143 3.67 -5.30 -0.22
C LEU A 143 4.42 -4.83 -1.45
N ILE A 144 4.19 -3.58 -1.86
CA ILE A 144 4.88 -2.96 -2.98
C ILE A 144 5.74 -1.84 -2.43
N TYR A 145 7.05 -1.98 -2.59
CA TYR A 145 8.02 -0.97 -2.20
C TYR A 145 8.11 0.06 -3.31
N ILE A 146 8.07 1.34 -2.92
CA ILE A 146 8.03 2.45 -3.86
C ILE A 146 9.02 3.54 -3.45
N THR A 147 9.40 4.36 -4.44
CA THR A 147 10.00 5.67 -4.20
C THR A 147 8.99 6.74 -4.56
N ARG A 148 8.78 7.71 -3.66
CA ARG A 148 7.88 8.85 -3.86
C ARG A 148 8.65 10.13 -4.21
N PRO A 149 8.07 11.03 -5.01
CA PRO A 149 8.70 12.31 -5.34
C PRO A 149 8.79 13.26 -4.14
N LYS A 150 7.88 13.14 -3.16
CA LYS A 150 7.83 13.91 -1.91
C LYS A 150 7.32 13.05 -0.74
N PRO A 151 7.61 13.39 0.52
CA PRO A 151 6.98 12.78 1.69
C PRO A 151 5.44 12.94 1.71
N GLY A 152 4.76 12.09 2.47
CA GLY A 152 3.30 12.08 2.58
C GLY A 152 2.59 11.30 1.47
N LYS A 153 1.43 11.80 1.02
CA LYS A 153 0.52 11.07 0.13
C LYS A 153 1.16 10.61 -1.18
N VAL A 154 0.78 9.43 -1.63
CA VAL A 154 1.11 8.92 -2.97
C VAL A 154 0.27 9.62 -4.03
N VAL A 155 -1.01 9.87 -3.75
CA VAL A 155 -1.92 10.52 -4.70
C VAL A 155 -2.03 12.01 -4.40
N SER A 156 -1.80 12.85 -5.40
CA SER A 156 -2.06 14.29 -5.29
C SER A 156 -3.47 14.58 -5.78
N LEU A 157 -4.32 15.12 -4.90
CA LEU A 157 -5.68 15.59 -5.25
C LEU A 157 -5.67 16.90 -6.08
N GLU A 158 -4.51 17.40 -6.49
CA GLU A 158 -4.47 18.55 -7.38
C GLU A 158 -4.96 18.11 -8.76
N PRO A 159 -6.03 18.72 -9.30
CA PRO A 159 -6.48 18.39 -10.64
C PRO A 159 -5.32 18.66 -11.58
N THR A 160 -4.82 17.62 -12.23
CA THR A 160 -3.85 17.79 -13.31
C THR A 160 -4.57 18.56 -14.39
N SER A 161 -4.26 19.85 -14.53
CA SER A 161 -4.79 20.66 -15.62
C SER A 161 -4.46 19.93 -16.92
N LEU A 162 -5.50 19.50 -17.64
CA LEU A 162 -5.37 18.96 -18.99
C LEU A 162 -4.84 20.10 -19.86
N GLY A 163 -3.55 20.02 -20.17
CA GLY A 163 -2.90 20.84 -21.19
C GLY A 163 -3.03 20.19 -22.56
#